data_AF-A0AAE1VT40-F1
#
_entry.id   AF-A0AAE1VT40-F1
#
_cell.length_a   1.000
_cell.length_b   1.000
_cell.length_c   1.000
_cell.angle_alpha   90.00
_cell.angle_beta   90.00
_cell.angle_gamma   90.00
#
_symmetry.space_group_name_H-M   'P 1'
#
loop_
_entity.id
_entity.type
_entity.pdbx_description
1 polymer ?
#
loop_
_entity_poly.entity_id
_entity_poly.type
_entity_poly.pdbx_seq_one_letter_code
_entity_poly.pdbx_strand_id
1 'polypeptide(L)'
;MLGLKKKFFTQVIQVLRDEISQKATKASLQLLVHVCPFGRNRVKATEAGVTRVLVDLLLDSSEKMACELMLILLDQICQSAEGRAELLNHPGGLAIVSKKILRVSKVASERAIKILHSISKFSATPSVVQDMLNLVWWQSFV
;
A
#
# COMPACT_ATOMS: atom_id res chain seq x y z
N MET A 1 15.61 17.46 -6.02
CA MET A 1 15.45 16.35 -5.06
C MET A 1 16.10 15.09 -5.63
N LEU A 2 17.03 14.47 -4.89
CA LEU A 2 17.85 13.35 -5.36
C LEU A 2 17.04 12.05 -5.49
N GLY A 3 17.17 11.35 -6.62
CA GLY A 3 16.61 10.01 -6.78
C GLY A 3 17.51 8.98 -6.11
N LEU A 4 16.98 8.24 -5.13
CA LEU A 4 17.75 7.22 -4.40
C LEU A 4 18.02 6.00 -5.28
N LYS A 5 19.06 5.22 -4.98
CA LYS A 5 19.38 3.99 -5.74
C LYS A 5 18.39 2.87 -5.37
N LYS A 6 18.06 1.98 -6.31
CA LYS A 6 17.18 0.82 -6.03
C LYS A 6 17.63 0.00 -4.82
N LYS A 7 18.95 -0.21 -4.67
CA LYS A 7 19.55 -0.91 -3.52
C LYS A 7 19.12 -0.33 -2.16
N PHE A 8 18.93 0.98 -2.06
CA PHE A 8 18.42 1.60 -0.83
C PHE A 8 17.03 1.04 -0.47
N PHE A 9 16.11 1.04 -1.44
CA PHE A 9 14.75 0.53 -1.23
C PHE A 9 14.76 -0.97 -0.91
N THR A 10 15.55 -1.76 -1.64
CA THR A 10 15.70 -3.20 -1.36
C THR A 10 16.10 -3.46 0.10
N GLN A 11 17.06 -2.70 0.64
CA GLN A 11 17.52 -2.87 2.02
C GLN A 11 16.46 -2.44 3.05
N VAL A 12 15.81 -1.29 2.85
CA VAL A 12 14.75 -0.83 3.77
C VAL A 12 13.54 -1.77 3.76
N ILE A 13 13.16 -2.29 2.59
CA ILE A 13 12.07 -3.25 2.46
C ILE A 13 12.43 -4.59 3.10
N GLN A 14 13.71 -4.99 3.06
CA GLN A 14 14.17 -6.19 3.78
C GLN A 14 13.97 -6.03 5.29
N VAL A 15 14.28 -4.86 5.86
CA VAL A 15 14.01 -4.57 7.28
C VAL A 15 12.52 -4.70 7.62
N LEU A 16 11.63 -4.28 6.71
CA LEU A 16 10.18 -4.46 6.90
C LEU A 16 9.76 -5.94 6.86
N ARG A 17 10.36 -6.74 5.98
CA ARG A 17 10.08 -8.19 5.86
C ARG A 17 10.58 -8.98 7.06
N ASP A 18 11.75 -8.61 7.58
CA ASP A 18 12.38 -9.33 8.69
C ASP A 18 11.72 -9.04 10.04
N GLU A 19 10.87 -8.00 10.11
CA GLU A 19 10.10 -7.59 11.31
C GLU A 19 10.95 -7.51 12.60
N ILE A 20 12.23 -7.16 12.46
CA ILE A 20 13.28 -7.24 13.51
C ILE A 20 12.84 -6.58 14.82
N SER A 21 12.16 -5.43 14.73
CA SER A 21 11.52 -4.79 15.87
C SER A 21 10.48 -3.77 15.43
N GLN A 22 9.50 -3.48 16.29
CA GLN A 22 8.49 -2.44 16.06
C GLN A 22 9.12 -1.06 15.79
N LYS A 23 10.25 -0.76 16.46
CA LYS A 23 10.99 0.50 16.24
C LYS A 23 11.61 0.55 14.84
N ALA A 24 12.21 -0.54 14.37
CA ALA A 24 12.80 -0.64 13.04
C ALA A 24 11.72 -0.58 11.94
N THR A 25 10.60 -1.29 12.13
CA THR A 25 9.45 -1.24 11.22
C THR A 25 8.90 0.17 11.10
N LYS A 26 8.63 0.84 12.23
CA LYS A 26 8.13 2.22 12.25
C LYS A 26 9.09 3.19 11.54
N ALA A 27 10.39 3.13 11.86
CA ALA A 27 11.39 4.01 11.24
C ALA A 27 11.48 3.78 9.73
N SER A 28 11.44 2.52 9.29
CA SER A 28 11.47 2.15 7.87
C SER A 28 10.23 2.65 7.12
N LEU A 29 9.05 2.49 7.70
CA LEU A 29 7.80 3.03 7.13
C LEU A 29 7.84 4.55 7.03
N GLN A 30 8.27 5.26 8.08
CA GLN A 30 8.40 6.72 8.07
C GLN A 30 9.37 7.20 6.99
N LEU A 31 10.52 6.52 6.86
CA LEU A 31 11.52 6.81 5.83
C LEU A 31 10.92 6.65 4.43
N LEU A 32 10.24 5.54 4.16
CA LEU A 32 9.60 5.29 2.86
C LEU A 32 8.49 6.30 2.55
N VAL A 33 7.64 6.64 3.52
CA VAL A 33 6.59 7.67 3.39
C VAL A 33 7.18 9.04 3.04
N HIS A 34 8.38 9.35 3.53
CA HIS A 34 9.06 10.62 3.24
C HIS A 34 9.67 10.65 1.83
N VAL A 35 10.19 9.53 1.33
CA VAL A 35 10.93 9.50 0.05
C VAL A 35 10.09 9.06 -1.16
N CYS A 36 8.96 8.38 -0.97
CA CYS A 36 8.09 7.90 -2.05
C CYS A 36 7.10 8.92 -2.66
N PRO A 37 6.90 10.15 -2.15
CA PRO A 37 6.20 11.21 -2.89
C PRO A 37 6.87 11.58 -4.22
N PHE A 38 8.17 11.28 -4.39
CA PHE A 38 8.92 11.55 -5.62
C PHE A 38 8.76 10.39 -6.61
N GLY A 39 8.30 10.67 -7.84
CA GLY A 39 7.98 9.65 -8.84
C GLY A 39 9.11 8.64 -9.11
N ARG A 40 10.36 9.09 -9.21
CA ARG A 40 11.51 8.19 -9.43
C ARG A 40 11.77 7.24 -8.25
N ASN A 41 11.46 7.67 -7.03
CA ASN A 41 11.63 6.85 -5.83
C ASN A 41 10.48 5.85 -5.69
N ARG A 42 9.24 6.27 -5.99
CA ARG A 42 8.07 5.37 -5.95
C ARG A 42 8.27 4.18 -6.89
N VAL A 43 8.71 4.42 -8.13
CA VAL A 43 8.96 3.34 -9.10
C VAL A 43 10.00 2.35 -8.58
N LYS A 44 11.12 2.85 -8.05
CA LYS A 44 12.18 1.99 -7.48
C LYS A 44 11.73 1.21 -6.25
N ALA A 45 10.85 1.79 -5.43
CA ALA A 45 10.26 1.10 -4.28
C ALA A 45 9.32 -0.02 -4.73
N THR A 46 8.47 0.25 -5.74
CA THR A 46 7.59 -0.75 -6.38
C THR A 46 8.42 -1.90 -6.96
N GLU A 47 9.44 -1.61 -7.77
CA GLU A 47 10.33 -2.63 -8.34
C GLU A 47 11.12 -3.42 -7.28
N ALA A 48 11.28 -2.88 -6.08
CA ALA A 48 11.91 -3.56 -4.96
C ALA A 48 10.90 -4.39 -4.13
N GLY A 49 9.63 -4.43 -4.55
CA GLY A 49 8.60 -5.28 -3.96
C GLY A 49 7.90 -4.70 -2.74
N VAL A 50 7.89 -3.38 -2.58
CA VAL A 50 7.27 -2.72 -1.41
C VAL A 50 5.78 -3.04 -1.30
N THR A 51 5.05 -3.08 -2.43
CA THR A 51 3.60 -3.27 -2.45
C THR A 51 3.18 -4.56 -1.76
N ARG A 52 3.79 -5.67 -2.14
CA ARG A 52 3.52 -6.99 -1.55
C ARG A 52 3.76 -7.01 -0.04
N VAL A 53 4.92 -6.48 0.39
CA VAL A 53 5.28 -6.40 1.81
C VAL A 53 4.27 -5.58 2.62
N LEU A 54 3.79 -4.46 2.08
CA LEU A 54 2.79 -3.65 2.77
C LEU A 54 1.45 -4.37 2.89
N VAL A 55 1.03 -5.11 1.85
CA VAL A 55 -0.23 -5.85 1.88
C VAL A 55 -0.15 -7.00 2.89
N ASP A 56 0.95 -7.75 2.91
CA ASP A 56 1.19 -8.83 3.87
C ASP A 56 1.20 -8.28 5.31
N LEU A 57 1.98 -7.23 5.59
CA LEU A 57 2.00 -6.62 6.92
C LEU A 57 0.65 -6.00 7.33
N LEU A 58 -0.13 -5.47 6.38
CA LEU A 58 -1.49 -4.99 6.66
C LEU A 58 -2.45 -6.13 7.01
N LEU A 59 -2.25 -7.33 6.48
CA LEU A 59 -3.08 -8.49 6.83
C LEU A 59 -2.96 -8.82 8.32
N ASP A 60 -1.73 -8.83 8.83
CA ASP A 60 -1.40 -9.31 10.17
C ASP A 60 -1.44 -8.21 11.24
N SER A 61 -1.24 -6.94 10.86
CA SER A 61 -1.16 -5.84 11.82
C SER A 61 -2.53 -5.30 12.27
N SER A 62 -2.72 -5.17 13.58
CA SER A 62 -3.78 -4.37 14.21
C SER A 62 -3.27 -3.07 14.83
N GLU A 63 -1.95 -2.81 14.77
CA GLU A 63 -1.35 -1.62 15.34
C GLU A 63 -1.70 -0.39 14.49
N LYS A 64 -2.36 0.59 15.13
CA LYS A 64 -2.98 1.72 14.46
C LYS A 64 -1.98 2.54 13.64
N MET A 65 -0.85 2.91 14.25
CA MET A 65 0.14 3.79 13.63
C MET A 65 0.83 3.11 12.43
N ALA A 66 1.19 1.84 12.55
CA ALA A 66 1.75 1.04 11.48
C ALA A 66 0.77 0.91 10.32
N CYS A 67 -0.50 0.58 10.59
CA CYS A 67 -1.55 0.52 9.56
C CYS A 67 -1.72 1.87 8.84
N GLU A 68 -1.71 2.99 9.57
CA GLU A 68 -1.78 4.32 8.98
C GLU A 68 -0.60 4.60 8.04
N LEU A 69 0.64 4.35 8.50
CA LEU A 69 1.84 4.55 7.68
C LEU A 69 1.88 3.65 6.44
N MET A 70 1.48 2.39 6.59
CA MET A 70 1.40 1.44 5.48
C MET A 70 0.37 1.88 4.43
N LEU A 71 -0.81 2.34 4.84
CA LEU A 71 -1.83 2.84 3.92
C LEU A 71 -1.43 4.18 3.26
N ILE A 72 -0.74 5.06 3.99
CA ILE A 72 -0.18 6.28 3.40
C ILE A 72 0.84 5.93 2.31
N LEU A 73 1.76 5.00 2.60
CA LEU A 73 2.75 4.58 1.63
C LEU A 73 2.11 3.86 0.44
N LEU A 74 1.15 2.97 0.68
CA LEU A 74 0.45 2.26 -0.39
C LEU A 74 -0.36 3.21 -1.30
N ASP A 75 -0.99 4.25 -0.74
CA ASP A 75 -1.62 5.35 -1.50
C ASP A 75 -0.59 6.03 -2.40
N GLN A 76 0.58 6.40 -1.87
CA GLN A 76 1.67 6.95 -2.68
C GLN A 76 2.09 5.99 -3.79
N ILE A 77 2.33 4.71 -3.50
CA ILE A 77 2.74 3.73 -4.50
C ILE A 77 1.68 3.59 -5.62
N CYS A 78 0.40 3.57 -5.27
CA CYS A 78 -0.73 3.48 -6.21
C CYS A 78 -0.95 4.75 -7.06
N GLN A 79 -0.17 5.81 -6.85
CA GLN A 79 -0.09 6.95 -7.79
C GLN A 79 0.75 6.62 -9.04
N SER A 80 1.29 5.40 -9.17
CA SER A 80 1.93 4.87 -10.38
C SER A 80 1.15 3.70 -10.98
N ALA A 81 1.28 3.47 -12.29
CA ALA A 81 0.68 2.32 -12.96
C ALA A 81 1.27 1.01 -12.44
N GLU A 82 2.58 0.98 -12.23
CA GLU A 82 3.34 -0.13 -11.68
C GLU A 82 2.86 -0.48 -10.26
N GLY A 83 2.67 0.54 -9.42
CA GLY A 83 2.17 0.32 -8.05
C GLY A 83 0.76 -0.27 -8.02
N ARG A 84 -0.13 0.19 -8.91
CA ARG A 84 -1.48 -0.39 -9.04
C ARG A 84 -1.44 -1.81 -9.58
N ALA A 85 -0.61 -2.08 -10.59
CA ALA A 85 -0.44 -3.42 -11.15
C ALA A 85 0.06 -4.41 -10.08
N GLU A 86 1.06 -4.02 -9.28
CA GLU A 86 1.56 -4.86 -8.18
C GLU A 86 0.50 -5.12 -7.10
N LEU A 87 -0.34 -4.13 -6.78
CA LEU A 87 -1.41 -4.31 -5.80
C LEU A 87 -2.48 -5.28 -6.30
N LEU A 88 -2.85 -5.19 -7.58
CA LEU A 88 -3.82 -6.08 -8.23
C LEU A 88 -3.28 -7.49 -8.45
N ASN A 89 -1.97 -7.64 -8.66
CA ASN A 89 -1.31 -8.94 -8.72
C ASN A 89 -1.23 -9.64 -7.36
N HIS A 90 -1.49 -8.94 -6.26
CA HIS A 90 -1.54 -9.55 -4.93
C HIS A 90 -2.92 -10.17 -4.67
N PRO A 91 -3.02 -11.49 -4.35
CA PRO A 91 -4.31 -12.16 -4.16
C PRO A 91 -5.23 -11.52 -3.11
N GLY A 92 -4.64 -10.91 -2.07
CA GLY A 92 -5.37 -10.20 -1.02
C GLY A 92 -5.43 -8.68 -1.19
N GLY A 93 -4.86 -8.10 -2.24
CA GLY A 93 -4.59 -6.66 -2.33
C GLY A 93 -5.82 -5.78 -2.10
N LEU A 94 -6.86 -5.97 -2.92
CA LEU A 94 -8.11 -5.21 -2.80
C LEU A 94 -8.86 -5.51 -1.50
N ALA A 95 -8.93 -6.79 -1.11
CA ALA A 95 -9.65 -7.22 0.08
C ALA A 95 -9.05 -6.64 1.36
N ILE A 96 -7.72 -6.66 1.49
CA ILE A 96 -7.01 -6.15 2.67
C ILE A 96 -7.15 -4.64 2.77
N VAL A 97 -7.00 -3.89 1.66
CA VAL A 97 -7.20 -2.43 1.65
C VAL A 97 -8.62 -2.08 2.07
N SER A 98 -9.64 -2.71 1.47
CA SER A 98 -11.04 -2.49 1.81
C SER A 98 -11.34 -2.83 3.27
N LYS A 99 -10.77 -3.92 3.80
CA LYS A 99 -10.94 -4.34 5.20
C LYS A 99 -10.46 -3.29 6.21
N LYS A 100 -9.54 -2.39 5.85
CA LYS A 100 -9.01 -1.37 6.77
C LYS A 100 -9.88 -0.11 6.85
N ILE A 101 -10.82 0.10 5.93
CA ILE A 101 -11.75 1.23 5.93
C ILE A 101 -12.60 1.21 7.21
N LEU A 102 -12.69 2.34 7.90
CA LEU A 102 -13.41 2.55 9.17
C LEU A 102 -12.95 1.68 10.35
N ARG A 103 -11.93 0.82 10.17
CA ARG A 103 -11.46 -0.12 11.20
C ARG A 103 -10.15 0.29 11.88
N VAL A 104 -9.44 1.28 11.34
CA VAL A 104 -8.14 1.74 11.88
C VAL A 104 -8.24 3.19 12.36
N SER A 105 -8.52 4.11 11.45
CA SER A 105 -8.67 5.53 11.73
C SER A 105 -9.30 6.28 10.55
N LYS A 106 -9.62 7.56 10.75
CA LYS A 106 -10.07 8.45 9.66
C LYS A 106 -9.01 8.57 8.56
N VAL A 107 -7.75 8.80 8.93
CA VAL A 107 -6.63 8.93 7.97
C VAL A 107 -6.45 7.64 7.18
N ALA A 108 -6.44 6.48 7.85
CA ALA A 108 -6.37 5.19 7.19
C ALA A 108 -7.52 4.97 6.19
N SER A 109 -8.74 5.34 6.57
CA SER A 109 -9.92 5.23 5.71
C SER A 109 -9.80 6.13 4.48
N GLU A 110 -9.39 7.38 4.64
CA GLU A 110 -9.17 8.31 3.53
C GLU A 110 -8.13 7.78 2.54
N ARG A 111 -7.04 7.18 3.03
CA ARG A 111 -5.99 6.59 2.19
C ARG A 111 -6.47 5.34 1.46
N ALA A 112 -7.17 4.44 2.15
CA ALA A 112 -7.75 3.25 1.54
C ALA A 112 -8.76 3.62 0.44
N ILE A 113 -9.63 4.60 0.67
CA ILE A 113 -10.58 5.10 -0.34
C ILE A 113 -9.84 5.69 -1.54
N LYS A 114 -8.77 6.47 -1.33
CA LYS A 114 -7.93 7.01 -2.42
C LYS A 114 -7.28 5.92 -3.27
N ILE A 115 -6.80 4.84 -2.64
CA ILE A 115 -6.26 3.67 -3.33
C ILE A 115 -7.34 3.04 -4.21
N LEU A 116 -8.50 2.72 -3.64
CA LEU A 116 -9.61 2.10 -4.38
C LEU A 116 -10.08 2.99 -5.53
N HIS A 117 -10.27 4.29 -5.29
CA HIS A 117 -10.63 5.25 -6.33
C HIS A 117 -9.59 5.32 -7.46
N SER A 118 -8.30 5.31 -7.13
CA SER A 118 -7.23 5.28 -8.14
C SER A 118 -7.32 4.02 -9.01
N ILE A 119 -7.59 2.86 -8.41
CA ILE A 119 -7.79 1.60 -9.14
C ILE A 119 -9.02 1.67 -10.04
N SER A 120 -10.17 2.07 -9.50
CA SER A 120 -11.42 2.18 -10.26
C SER A 120 -11.28 3.16 -11.43
N LYS A 121 -10.53 4.25 -11.24
CA LYS A 121 -10.33 5.29 -12.27
C LYS A 121 -9.34 4.88 -13.37
N PHE A 122 -8.27 4.17 -13.03
CA PHE A 122 -7.13 3.97 -13.93
C PHE A 122 -6.77 2.51 -14.23
N SER A 123 -7.47 1.56 -13.62
CA SER A 123 -7.16 0.12 -13.72
C SER A 123 -8.41 -0.76 -13.67
N ALA A 124 -9.58 -0.21 -13.98
CA ALA A 124 -10.83 -0.97 -14.06
C ALA A 124 -10.81 -1.92 -15.27
N THR A 125 -10.58 -3.20 -15.00
CA THR A 125 -10.80 -4.31 -15.92
C THR A 125 -12.00 -5.13 -15.44
N PRO A 126 -12.64 -5.95 -16.29
CA PRO A 126 -13.78 -6.77 -15.87
C PRO A 126 -13.48 -7.65 -14.64
N SER A 127 -12.26 -8.21 -14.55
CA SER A 127 -11.84 -8.99 -13.38
C SER A 127 -11.73 -8.14 -12.12
N VAL A 128 -11.11 -6.95 -12.21
CA VAL A 128 -10.99 -6.02 -11.06
C VAL A 128 -12.37 -5.56 -10.58
N VAL A 129 -13.30 -5.29 -11.50
CA VAL A 129 -14.68 -4.94 -11.15
C VAL A 129 -15.36 -6.10 -10.44
N GLN A 130 -15.20 -7.32 -10.92
CA GLN A 130 -15.77 -8.50 -10.27
C GLN A 130 -15.19 -8.73 -8.87
N ASP A 131 -13.87 -8.58 -8.72
CA ASP A 131 -13.20 -8.68 -7.42
C ASP A 131 -13.73 -7.63 -6.45
N MET A 132 -13.91 -6.38 -6.91
CA MET A 132 -14.51 -5.31 -6.13
C MET A 132 -15.94 -5.65 -5.69
N LEU A 133 -16.81 -6.10 -6.61
CA LEU A 133 -18.19 -6.49 -6.28
C LEU A 133 -18.26 -7.62 -5.24
N ASN A 134 -17.27 -8.52 -5.22
CA ASN A 134 -17.18 -9.62 -4.28
C ASN A 134 -16.66 -9.19 -2.89
N LEU A 135 -16.16 -7.97 -2.71
CA LEU A 135 -15.78 -7.47 -1.40
C LEU A 135 -17.06 -7.14 -0.61
N VAL A 136 -17.19 -7.74 0.57
CA VAL A 136 -18.34 -7.68 1.50
C VAL A 136 -18.85 -6.26 1.82
N TRP A 137 -18.11 -5.20 1.47
CA TRP A 137 -18.44 -3.80 1.75
C TRP A 137 -18.93 -2.97 0.54
N TRP A 138 -18.80 -3.45 -0.69
CA TRP A 138 -19.11 -2.63 -1.87
C TRP A 138 -20.60 -2.32 -2.03
N GLN A 139 -21.49 -3.13 -1.44
CA GLN A 139 -22.93 -2.87 -1.43
C GLN A 139 -23.38 -1.76 -0.46
N SER A 140 -22.50 -1.29 0.44
CA SER A 140 -22.85 -0.20 1.39
C SER A 140 -22.43 1.20 0.91
N PHE A 141 -21.73 1.30 -0.23
CA PHE A 141 -21.20 2.55 -0.78
C PHE A 141 -21.68 2.84 -2.22
N VAL A 142 -22.57 2.01 -2.78
CA VAL A 142 -23.30 2.23 -4.03
C VAL A 142 -24.78 2.36 -3.72
#